data_AF-A0A6A5TTC5-F1
#
_entry.id   AF-A0A6A5TTC5-F1
#
_cell.length_a   1.000
_cell.length_b   1.000
_cell.length_c   1.000
_cell.angle_alpha   90.00
_cell.angle_beta   90.00
_cell.angle_gamma   90.00
#
_symmetry.space_group_name_H-M   'P 1'
#
loop_
_entity.id
_entity.type
_entity.pdbx_description
1 polymer ?
#
loop_
_entity_poly.entity_id
_entity_poly.type
_entity_poly.pdbx_seq_one_letter_code
_entity_poly.pdbx_strand_id
1 'polypeptide(L)'
;MFPPDAARSTAAQLLLGLSYLHASGICHGDLHLRNFLLRTPAFYGLSTVELYKRFSEPFKVPIRRVDGKPGGPHAPPHGIYPMTLSMPANELDDLEVIISGYRTLFVVSQTPSLTLHTPALYAPPEDLFYEPITRPAAADIWTLGVNLYKVLGERPLIETFAWDRDDIIREMINTLG
;
A
#
# COMPACT_ATOMS: atom_id res chain seq x y z
N MET A 1 -18.79 -2.31 -2.98
CA MET A 1 -17.97 -2.18 -4.19
C MET A 1 -17.82 -0.73 -4.56
N PHE A 2 -16.67 -0.34 -5.08
CA PHE A 2 -16.59 0.93 -5.81
C PHE A 2 -17.56 0.86 -7.00
N PRO A 3 -18.27 1.96 -7.32
CA PRO A 3 -18.95 2.07 -8.61
C PRO A 3 -17.98 1.72 -9.75
N PRO A 4 -18.44 1.02 -10.80
CA PRO A 4 -17.55 0.58 -11.88
C PRO A 4 -16.71 1.71 -12.51
N ASP A 5 -17.28 2.90 -12.64
CA ASP A 5 -16.56 4.08 -13.16
C ASP A 5 -15.48 4.56 -12.19
N ALA A 6 -15.76 4.63 -10.89
CA ALA A 6 -14.78 5.00 -9.87
C ALA A 6 -13.63 3.98 -9.78
N ALA A 7 -13.93 2.68 -9.89
CA ALA A 7 -12.93 1.62 -9.92
C ALA A 7 -12.04 1.71 -11.16
N ARG A 8 -12.64 1.93 -12.35
CA ARG A 8 -11.89 2.13 -13.60
C ARG A 8 -11.02 3.38 -13.57
N SER A 9 -11.56 4.49 -13.06
CA SER A 9 -10.81 5.74 -12.88
C SER A 9 -9.63 5.56 -11.95
N THR A 10 -9.82 4.88 -10.81
CA THR A 10 -8.75 4.54 -9.87
C THR A 10 -7.67 3.70 -10.54
N ALA A 11 -8.05 2.66 -11.27
CA ALA A 11 -7.10 1.81 -11.99
C ALA A 11 -6.30 2.60 -13.03
N ALA A 12 -6.96 3.46 -13.81
CA ALA A 12 -6.31 4.31 -14.80
C ALA A 12 -5.31 5.28 -14.16
N GLN A 13 -5.67 5.93 -13.07
CA GLN A 13 -4.77 6.85 -12.35
C GLN A 13 -3.53 6.14 -11.79
N LEU A 14 -3.70 4.95 -11.22
CA LEU A 14 -2.58 4.15 -10.71
C LEU A 14 -1.63 3.71 -11.84
N LEU A 15 -2.19 3.26 -12.97
CA LEU A 15 -1.42 2.90 -14.17
C LEU A 15 -0.64 4.10 -14.73
N LEU A 16 -1.28 5.27 -14.82
CA LEU A 16 -0.64 6.51 -15.29
C LEU A 16 0.47 6.96 -14.34
N GLY A 17 0.22 6.94 -13.03
CA GLY A 17 1.21 7.28 -12.01
C GLY A 17 2.42 6.35 -12.05
N LEU A 18 2.20 5.04 -12.17
CA LEU A 18 3.29 4.07 -12.28
C LEU A 18 4.07 4.24 -13.59
N SER A 19 3.36 4.44 -14.71
CA SER A 19 3.99 4.71 -16.01
C SER A 19 4.91 5.93 -15.96
N TYR A 20 4.49 7.00 -15.26
CA TYR A 20 5.32 8.17 -15.05
C TYR A 20 6.60 7.86 -14.24
N LEU A 21 6.50 7.07 -13.16
CA LEU A 21 7.67 6.63 -12.38
C LEU A 21 8.65 5.85 -13.26
N HIS A 22 8.15 4.86 -14.00
CA HIS A 22 8.96 4.02 -14.88
C HIS A 22 9.63 4.82 -15.99
N ALA A 23 8.92 5.77 -16.60
CA ALA A 23 9.48 6.70 -17.59
C ALA A 23 10.58 7.59 -17.02
N SER A 24 10.57 7.85 -15.72
CA SER A 24 11.61 8.59 -14.99
C SER A 24 12.78 7.70 -14.54
N GLY A 25 12.80 6.42 -14.90
CA GLY A 25 13.81 5.46 -14.47
C GLY A 25 13.70 5.04 -13.00
N ILE A 26 12.53 5.26 -12.39
CA ILE A 26 12.24 4.97 -10.99
C ILE A 26 11.30 3.78 -10.91
N CYS A 27 11.58 2.85 -10.01
CA CYS A 27 10.64 1.79 -9.63
C CYS A 27 10.22 1.99 -8.17
N HIS A 28 9.00 1.55 -7.85
CA HIS A 28 8.38 1.76 -6.54
C HIS A 28 8.77 0.69 -5.53
N GLY A 29 8.77 -0.59 -5.91
CA GLY A 29 9.23 -1.71 -5.08
C GLY A 29 8.40 -2.05 -3.85
N ASP A 30 7.21 -1.44 -3.69
CA ASP A 30 6.28 -1.67 -2.56
C ASP A 30 4.85 -1.23 -2.90
N LEU A 31 4.35 -1.61 -4.08
CA LEU A 31 2.98 -1.24 -4.46
C LEU A 31 1.97 -2.15 -3.76
N HIS A 32 1.18 -1.56 -2.86
CA HIS A 32 0.06 -2.23 -2.21
C HIS A 32 -1.04 -1.24 -1.83
N LEU A 33 -2.27 -1.70 -1.59
CA LEU A 33 -3.42 -0.84 -1.31
C LEU A 33 -3.19 0.20 -0.19
N ARG A 34 -2.36 -0.08 0.83
CA ARG A 34 -2.07 0.91 1.89
C ARG A 34 -1.15 2.06 1.43
N ASN A 35 -0.54 1.94 0.26
CA ASN A 35 0.26 2.96 -0.39
C ASN A 35 -0.55 3.72 -1.46
N PHE A 36 -1.82 3.36 -1.68
CA PHE A 36 -2.74 4.09 -2.55
C PHE A 36 -3.67 4.94 -1.68
N LEU A 37 -3.43 6.24 -1.69
CA LEU A 37 -4.18 7.18 -0.86
C LEU A 37 -5.31 7.77 -1.68
N LEU A 38 -6.52 7.72 -1.14
CA LEU A 38 -7.65 8.47 -1.67
C LEU A 38 -7.59 9.88 -1.13
N ARG A 39 -7.51 10.84 -2.05
CA ARG A 39 -7.62 12.24 -1.70
C ARG A 39 -9.06 12.55 -1.35
N THR A 40 -9.28 13.00 -0.12
CA THR A 40 -10.63 13.31 0.37
C THR A 40 -10.78 14.81 0.58
N PRO A 41 -11.81 15.43 -0.02
CA PRO A 41 -12.10 16.83 0.23
C PRO A 41 -12.45 17.16 1.67
N ALA A 42 -12.83 16.15 2.46
CA ALA A 42 -13.20 16.33 3.86
C ALA A 42 -12.07 16.90 4.73
N PHE A 43 -10.80 16.82 4.30
CA PHE A 43 -9.65 17.39 5.00
C PHE A 43 -9.11 18.69 4.40
N TYR A 44 -9.60 19.13 3.23
CA TYR A 44 -9.05 20.33 2.60
C TYR A 44 -9.30 21.60 3.41
N GLY A 45 -8.23 22.36 3.62
CA GLY A 45 -8.29 23.66 4.29
C GLY A 45 -8.59 23.58 5.79
N LEU A 46 -8.73 22.39 6.38
CA LEU A 46 -8.92 22.26 7.81
C LEU A 46 -7.61 22.52 8.57
N SER A 47 -7.66 23.40 9.54
CA SER A 47 -6.64 23.48 10.58
C SER A 47 -6.68 22.23 11.47
N THR A 48 -5.59 21.95 12.18
CA THR A 48 -5.53 20.84 13.15
C THR A 48 -6.64 20.92 14.19
N VAL A 49 -7.01 22.13 14.62
CA VAL A 49 -8.09 22.36 15.60
C VAL A 49 -9.45 21.95 15.03
N GLU A 50 -9.73 22.30 13.77
CA GLU A 50 -10.98 21.92 13.12
C GLU A 50 -11.05 20.42 12.84
N LEU A 51 -9.91 19.80 12.52
CA LEU A 51 -9.79 18.35 12.35
C LEU A 51 -10.14 17.64 13.66
N TYR A 52 -9.55 18.04 14.79
CA TYR A 52 -9.87 17.43 16.09
C TYR A 52 -11.28 17.74 16.57
N LYS A 53 -11.81 18.93 16.26
CA LYS A 53 -13.23 19.23 16.54
C LYS A 53 -14.17 18.30 15.77
N ARG A 54 -13.82 17.95 14.53
CA ARG A 54 -14.64 17.09 13.67
C ARG A 54 -14.48 15.60 13.96
N PHE A 55 -13.26 15.16 14.26
CA PHE A 55 -12.91 13.74 14.35
C PHE A 55 -12.45 13.30 15.75
N SER A 56 -12.55 14.17 16.74
CA SER A 56 -12.03 14.02 18.11
C SER A 56 -10.51 14.15 18.20
N GLU A 57 -10.05 14.43 19.42
CA GLU A 57 -8.63 14.46 19.77
C GLU A 57 -7.98 13.07 19.57
N PRO A 58 -6.70 13.01 19.16
CA PRO A 58 -6.00 11.74 18.98
C PRO A 58 -5.98 10.89 20.25
N PHE A 59 -6.35 9.63 20.12
CA PHE A 59 -6.30 8.68 21.24
C PHE A 59 -4.84 8.25 21.50
N LYS A 60 -4.29 8.72 22.62
CA LYS A 60 -2.91 8.44 23.05
C LYS A 60 -2.86 7.19 23.90
N VAL A 61 -1.97 6.26 23.56
CA VAL A 61 -1.71 5.06 24.35
C VAL A 61 -0.29 5.12 24.88
N PRO A 62 -0.07 4.96 26.21
CA PRO A 62 1.28 4.98 26.77
C PRO A 62 2.10 3.81 26.24
N ILE A 63 3.32 4.09 25.79
CA ILE A 63 4.28 3.05 25.42
C ILE A 63 5.13 2.75 26.64
N ARG A 64 5.19 1.46 27.02
CA ARG A 64 5.98 0.98 28.14
C ARG A 64 6.83 -0.18 27.70
N ARG A 65 8.03 -0.29 28.26
CA ARG A 65 8.87 -1.45 28.06
C ARG A 65 8.23 -2.66 28.72
N VAL A 66 8.34 -3.82 28.08
CA VAL A 66 7.84 -5.10 28.60
C VAL A 66 8.50 -5.46 29.94
N ASP A 67 9.77 -5.09 30.12
CA ASP A 67 10.53 -5.31 31.35
C ASP A 67 10.26 -4.27 32.46
N GLY A 68 9.31 -3.35 32.26
CA GLY A 68 8.90 -2.34 33.24
C GLY A 68 9.91 -1.20 33.47
N LYS A 69 11.05 -1.20 32.78
CA LYS A 69 12.07 -0.14 32.92
C LYS A 69 11.66 1.14 32.18
N PRO A 70 12.29 2.29 32.49
CA PRO A 70 12.10 3.51 31.71
C PRO A 70 12.51 3.34 30.24
N GLY A 71 11.77 3.99 29.35
CA GLY A 71 12.16 4.14 27.94
C GLY A 71 13.48 4.91 27.82
N GLY A 72 14.26 4.61 26.78
CA GLY A 72 15.44 5.40 26.45
C GLY A 72 15.07 6.83 26.04
N PRO A 73 16.05 7.75 25.92
CA PRO A 73 15.81 9.16 25.62
C PRO A 73 15.09 9.41 24.28
N HIS A 74 15.14 8.44 23.35
CA HIS A 74 14.49 8.52 22.04
C HIS A 74 13.28 7.61 21.90
N ALA A 75 12.86 6.93 22.96
CA ALA A 75 11.67 6.10 22.92
C ALA A 75 10.42 7.00 22.96
N PRO A 76 9.46 6.84 22.03
CA PRO A 76 8.24 7.61 22.06
C PRO A 76 7.47 7.31 23.36
N PRO A 77 7.02 8.33 24.12
CA PRO A 77 6.33 8.12 25.38
C PRO A 77 4.89 7.60 25.20
N HIS A 78 4.32 7.79 24.02
CA HIS A 78 3.00 7.32 23.64
C HIS A 78 2.93 7.01 22.15
N GLY A 79 2.04 6.09 21.79
CA GLY A 79 1.57 5.88 20.44
C GLY A 79 0.23 6.59 20.23
N ILE A 80 -0.10 6.85 18.98
CA ILE A 80 -1.41 7.36 18.58
C ILE A 80 -2.15 6.22 17.89
N TYR A 81 -3.38 5.93 18.33
CA TYR A 81 -4.24 5.02 17.58
C TYR A 81 -4.63 5.69 16.26
N PRO A 82 -4.45 5.00 15.11
CA PRO A 82 -4.87 5.55 13.84
C PRO A 82 -6.38 5.76 13.85
N MET A 83 -6.81 6.91 13.32
CA MET A 83 -8.21 7.15 13.02
C MET A 83 -8.62 6.27 11.84
N THR A 84 -9.72 5.52 12.00
CA THR A 84 -10.34 4.80 10.89
C THR A 84 -11.47 5.64 10.34
N LEU A 85 -11.32 6.10 9.10
CA LEU A 85 -12.40 6.75 8.36
C LEU A 85 -13.08 5.70 7.47
N SER A 86 -14.29 5.30 7.84
CA SER A 86 -15.12 4.42 7.01
C SER A 86 -16.03 5.27 6.12
N MET A 87 -15.70 5.37 4.84
CA MET A 87 -16.56 6.00 3.82
C MET A 87 -17.19 4.89 2.96
N PRO A 88 -18.51 4.93 2.72
CA PRO A 88 -19.16 4.03 1.78
C PRO A 88 -18.57 4.18 0.38
N ALA A 89 -18.22 3.06 -0.27
CA ALA A 89 -17.56 3.09 -1.58
C ALA A 89 -18.43 3.73 -2.68
N ASN A 90 -19.75 3.73 -2.51
CA ASN A 90 -20.73 4.35 -3.41
C ASN A 90 -20.90 5.87 -3.19
N GLU A 91 -20.29 6.45 -2.17
CA GLU A 91 -20.24 7.91 -1.95
C GLU A 91 -18.94 8.52 -2.50
N LEU A 92 -18.09 7.70 -3.12
CA LEU A 92 -16.78 8.05 -3.62
C LEU A 92 -16.79 8.10 -5.16
N ASP A 93 -17.47 9.13 -5.68
CA ASP A 93 -17.42 9.50 -7.09
C ASP A 93 -16.23 10.44 -7.36
N ASP A 94 -15.64 10.39 -8.57
CA ASP A 94 -14.49 11.21 -8.98
C ASP A 94 -13.29 11.20 -8.02
N LEU A 95 -12.89 10.00 -7.58
CA LEU A 95 -11.72 9.79 -6.73
C LEU A 95 -10.43 10.28 -7.39
N GLU A 96 -9.64 11.08 -6.67
CA GLU A 96 -8.23 11.30 -6.99
C GLU A 96 -7.35 10.39 -6.13
N VAL A 97 -6.50 9.60 -6.79
CA VAL A 97 -5.63 8.61 -6.13
C VAL A 97 -4.17 9.04 -6.20
N ILE A 98 -3.50 8.94 -5.06
CA ILE A 98 -2.08 9.27 -4.91
C ILE A 98 -1.31 8.00 -4.56
N ILE A 99 -0.31 7.68 -5.38
CA ILE A 99 0.70 6.67 -5.02
C ILE A 99 1.59 7.28 -3.93
N SER A 100 1.84 6.56 -2.85
CA SER A 100 2.62 7.01 -1.68
C SER A 100 3.56 5.90 -1.23
N GLY A 101 4.24 6.03 -0.09
CA GLY A 101 5.19 5.00 0.35
C GLY A 101 6.56 5.11 -0.34
N TYR A 102 6.96 6.33 -0.70
CA TYR A 102 8.17 6.60 -1.48
C TYR A 102 9.50 6.22 -0.84
N ARG A 103 9.49 5.73 0.40
CA ARG A 103 10.69 5.29 1.13
C ARG A 103 11.38 4.09 0.47
N THR A 104 10.65 3.34 -0.35
CA THR A 104 11.14 2.16 -1.06
C THR A 104 11.41 2.42 -2.54
N LEU A 105 11.19 3.66 -3.03
CA LEU A 105 11.56 4.03 -4.39
C LEU A 105 13.06 3.86 -4.59
N PHE A 106 13.44 3.45 -5.80
CA PHE A 106 14.84 3.40 -6.21
C PHE A 106 15.01 3.75 -7.69
N VAL A 107 16.17 4.30 -8.00
CA VAL A 107 16.59 4.59 -9.38
C VAL A 107 17.21 3.32 -9.93
N VAL A 108 16.62 2.75 -10.99
CA VAL A 108 17.00 1.43 -11.51
C VAL A 108 18.49 1.37 -11.89
N SER A 109 19.02 2.44 -12.52
CA SER A 109 20.41 2.50 -12.94
C SER A 109 21.42 2.59 -11.78
N GLN A 110 20.96 2.91 -10.57
CA GLN A 110 21.80 3.06 -9.37
C GLN A 110 21.67 1.88 -8.40
N THR A 111 20.83 0.88 -8.71
CA THR A 111 20.53 -0.23 -7.81
C THR A 111 20.78 -1.58 -8.49
N PRO A 112 22.03 -2.07 -8.53
CA PRO A 112 22.41 -3.29 -9.25
C PRO A 112 22.01 -4.58 -8.53
N SER A 113 21.79 -4.53 -7.21
CA SER A 113 21.27 -5.65 -6.42
C SER A 113 20.05 -5.16 -5.67
N LEU A 114 18.88 -5.68 -6.06
CA LEU A 114 17.60 -5.23 -5.55
C LEU A 114 17.00 -6.28 -4.64
N THR A 115 16.52 -5.82 -3.49
CA THR A 115 15.65 -6.59 -2.60
C THR A 115 14.35 -5.83 -2.47
N LEU A 116 13.24 -6.48 -2.80
CA LEU A 116 11.93 -5.89 -2.62
C LEU A 116 11.53 -6.01 -1.14
N HIS A 117 10.80 -5.02 -0.66
CA HIS A 117 10.24 -5.03 0.70
C HIS A 117 8.71 -5.18 0.69
N THR A 118 8.18 -5.52 -0.49
CA THR A 118 6.77 -5.76 -0.70
C THR A 118 6.31 -6.93 0.18
N PRO A 119 5.16 -6.83 0.86
CA PRO A 119 4.62 -7.97 1.61
C PRO A 119 4.41 -9.18 0.69
N ALA A 120 4.70 -10.38 1.20
CA ALA A 120 4.73 -11.63 0.42
C ALA A 120 3.47 -11.88 -0.42
N LEU A 121 2.28 -11.48 0.06
CA LEU A 121 1.01 -11.63 -0.65
C LEU A 121 0.98 -10.91 -2.01
N TYR A 122 1.72 -9.82 -2.16
CA TYR A 122 1.78 -9.02 -3.38
C TYR A 122 3.07 -9.25 -4.17
N ALA A 123 4.04 -9.95 -3.58
CA ALA A 123 5.37 -10.10 -4.14
C ALA A 123 5.32 -10.80 -5.51
N PRO A 124 6.17 -10.37 -6.46
CA PRO A 124 6.28 -11.03 -7.75
C PRO A 124 6.90 -12.43 -7.60
N PRO A 125 6.65 -13.34 -8.58
CA PRO A 125 7.16 -14.70 -8.52
C PRO A 125 8.67 -14.76 -8.33
N GLU A 126 9.44 -13.92 -9.02
CA GLU A 126 10.90 -13.87 -8.89
C GLU A 126 11.35 -13.58 -7.44
N ASP A 127 10.67 -12.70 -6.71
CA ASP A 127 10.97 -12.41 -5.30
C ASP A 127 10.55 -13.57 -4.39
N LEU A 128 9.40 -14.18 -4.68
CA LEU A 128 8.89 -15.36 -3.96
C LEU A 128 9.77 -16.61 -4.14
N PHE A 129 10.42 -16.77 -5.28
CA PHE A 129 11.33 -17.89 -5.53
C PHE A 129 12.80 -17.55 -5.25
N TYR A 130 13.09 -16.38 -4.69
CA TYR A 130 14.44 -15.87 -4.43
C TYR A 130 15.31 -15.79 -5.70
N GLU A 131 14.67 -15.55 -6.83
CA GLU A 131 15.34 -15.28 -8.09
C GLU A 131 15.76 -13.79 -8.16
N PRO A 132 16.84 -13.46 -8.88
CA PRO A 132 17.25 -12.08 -9.05
C PRO A 132 16.18 -11.23 -9.75
N ILE A 133 15.88 -10.05 -9.19
CA ILE A 133 14.97 -9.08 -9.82
C ILE A 133 15.69 -8.39 -10.99
N THR A 134 15.69 -9.03 -12.16
CA THR A 134 16.37 -8.50 -13.36
C THR A 134 15.58 -7.41 -14.08
N ARG A 135 14.26 -7.34 -13.85
CA ARG A 135 13.35 -6.36 -14.47
C ARG A 135 12.48 -5.68 -13.40
N PRO A 136 13.01 -4.72 -12.64
CA PRO A 136 12.29 -4.10 -11.53
C PRO A 136 10.94 -3.46 -11.92
N ALA A 137 10.84 -2.90 -13.13
CA ALA A 137 9.58 -2.36 -13.63
C ALA A 137 8.51 -3.47 -13.83
N ALA A 138 8.91 -4.68 -14.20
CA ALA A 138 7.97 -5.81 -14.33
C ALA A 138 7.46 -6.26 -12.96
N ALA A 139 8.32 -6.25 -11.94
CA ALA A 139 7.93 -6.52 -10.55
C ALA A 139 6.89 -5.51 -10.02
N ASP A 140 7.05 -4.23 -10.35
CA ASP A 140 6.05 -3.19 -10.05
C ASP A 140 4.72 -3.43 -10.78
N ILE A 141 4.76 -3.85 -12.04
CA ILE A 141 3.55 -4.16 -12.82
C ILE A 141 2.82 -5.36 -12.23
N TRP A 142 3.55 -6.40 -11.79
CA TRP A 142 2.98 -7.54 -11.08
C TRP A 142 2.24 -7.10 -9.82
N THR A 143 2.95 -6.39 -8.93
CA THR A 143 2.37 -5.89 -7.67
C THR A 143 1.16 -5.01 -7.93
N LEU A 144 1.23 -4.09 -8.91
CA LEU A 144 0.08 -3.29 -9.29
C LEU A 144 -1.09 -4.16 -9.78
N GLY A 145 -0.84 -5.16 -10.62
CA GLY A 145 -1.86 -6.09 -11.12
C GLY A 145 -2.63 -6.81 -10.01
N VAL A 146 -1.92 -7.36 -9.01
CA VAL A 146 -2.52 -8.00 -7.83
C VAL A 146 -3.46 -7.03 -7.10
N ASN A 147 -3.06 -5.77 -6.96
CA ASN A 147 -3.87 -4.76 -6.29
C ASN A 147 -5.06 -4.29 -7.15
N LEU A 148 -4.88 -4.13 -8.46
CA LEU A 148 -5.95 -3.73 -9.38
C LEU A 148 -7.07 -4.76 -9.42
N TYR A 149 -6.75 -6.05 -9.34
CA TYR A 149 -7.77 -7.09 -9.23
C TYR A 149 -8.70 -6.85 -8.03
N LYS A 150 -8.12 -6.47 -6.87
CA LYS A 150 -8.90 -6.15 -5.67
C LYS A 150 -9.71 -4.86 -5.80
N VAL A 151 -9.15 -3.84 -6.45
CA VAL A 151 -9.87 -2.58 -6.74
C VAL A 151 -11.10 -2.85 -7.63
N LEU A 152 -10.95 -3.72 -8.63
CA LEU A 152 -11.97 -4.01 -9.65
C LEU A 152 -12.96 -5.10 -9.25
N GLY A 153 -12.59 -6.03 -8.37
CA GLY A 153 -13.34 -7.26 -8.10
C GLY A 153 -13.75 -7.51 -6.64
N GLU A 154 -13.46 -6.58 -5.72
CA GLU A 154 -13.66 -6.67 -4.26
C GLU A 154 -12.96 -7.83 -3.52
N ARG A 155 -12.37 -8.77 -4.24
CA ARG A 155 -11.63 -9.90 -3.68
C ARG A 155 -10.16 -9.80 -4.03
N PRO A 156 -9.25 -10.23 -3.14
CA PRO A 156 -7.84 -10.31 -3.51
C PRO A 156 -7.66 -11.34 -4.62
N LEU A 157 -6.67 -11.14 -5.49
CA LEU A 157 -6.34 -12.11 -6.53
C LEU A 157 -5.86 -13.43 -5.90
N ILE A 158 -5.06 -13.32 -4.84
CA ILE A 158 -4.52 -14.43 -4.08
C ILE A 158 -5.22 -14.47 -2.71
N GLU A 159 -6.01 -15.50 -2.45
CA GLU A 159 -6.80 -15.66 -1.21
C GLU A 159 -6.09 -16.63 -0.24
N THR A 160 -5.23 -16.10 0.64
CA THR A 160 -4.49 -16.93 1.62
C THR A 160 -5.23 -17.07 2.94
N PHE A 161 -5.19 -18.26 3.53
CA PHE A 161 -5.77 -18.53 4.85
C PHE A 161 -4.71 -18.56 5.95
N ALA A 162 -3.55 -19.18 5.67
CA ALA A 162 -2.48 -19.36 6.65
C ALA A 162 -1.45 -18.22 6.64
N TRP A 163 -1.47 -17.38 5.59
CA TRP A 163 -0.57 -16.22 5.41
C TRP A 163 0.92 -16.57 5.40
N ASP A 164 1.25 -17.86 5.33
CA ASP A 164 2.60 -18.34 5.10
C ASP A 164 2.90 -18.44 3.59
N ARG A 165 4.17 -18.65 3.30
CA ARG A 165 4.67 -18.63 1.92
C ARG A 165 4.17 -19.80 1.09
N ASP A 166 4.08 -20.99 1.66
CA ASP A 166 3.67 -22.18 0.92
C ASP A 166 2.19 -22.07 0.53
N ASP A 167 1.37 -21.51 1.41
CA ASP A 167 -0.02 -21.15 1.13
C ASP A 167 -0.12 -20.13 -0.01
N ILE A 168 0.67 -19.05 0.03
CA ILE A 168 0.72 -18.04 -1.05
C ILE A 168 1.07 -18.68 -2.39
N ILE A 169 2.13 -19.49 -2.44
CA ILE A 169 2.57 -20.13 -3.69
C ILE A 169 1.50 -21.08 -4.22
N ARG A 170 0.88 -21.88 -3.34
CA ARG A 170 -0.22 -22.78 -3.72
C ARG A 170 -1.37 -22.00 -4.34
N GLU A 171 -1.80 -20.90 -3.73
CA GLU A 171 -2.91 -20.10 -4.25
C GLU A 171 -2.55 -19.35 -5.54
N MET A 172 -1.30 -18.93 -5.71
CA MET A 172 -0.83 -18.40 -6.99
C MET A 172 -0.94 -19.42 -8.12
N ILE A 173 -0.49 -20.66 -7.89
CA ILE A 173 -0.61 -21.75 -8.87
C ILE A 173 -2.09 -22.06 -9.16
N ASN A 174 -2.92 -22.20 -8.12
CA ASN A 174 -4.35 -22.46 -8.28
C ASN A 174 -5.06 -21.38 -9.12
N THR A 175 -4.66 -20.12 -8.95
CA THR A 175 -5.32 -18.97 -9.59
C THR A 175 -4.82 -18.74 -11.03
N LEU A 176 -3.52 -18.92 -11.28
CA LEU A 176 -2.88 -18.49 -12.53
C LEU A 176 -2.48 -19.63 -13.48
N GLY A 177 -2.42 -20.88 -12.99
CA GLY A 177 -2.00 -22.07 -13.74
C GLY A 177 -0.52 -22.38 -13.61
#